data_AF-A0A812PX50-F1
#
_entry.id   AF-A0A812PX50-F1
#
_cell.length_a   1.000
_cell.length_b   1.000
_cell.length_c   1.000
_cell.angle_alpha   90.00
_cell.angle_beta   90.00
_cell.angle_gamma   90.00
#
_symmetry.space_group_name_H-M   'P 1'
#
loop_
_entity.id
_entity.type
_entity.pdbx_description
1 polymer ?
#
loop_
_entity_poly.entity_id
_entity_poly.type
_entity_poly.pdbx_seq_one_letter_code
_entity_poly.pdbx_strand_id
1 'polypeptide(L)'
;MLVLWDDTYFERLWCNMEMATFAKYSGSPQSMKFLPLWLPSWLLSSILLDLLGVNFLRCMEESPGLEGVIKKCIKLGDVLFGASEEVHDFFHAFLEVFPYFVCYLPVALPTILSFRNKIQGHRLMLEQMASFDLRNAKCSVEADRPLVEEQVALHFKPEIDTEVIVAGASGPDPEAVEAESSKEAALERFNSYVQGPLRANVLDCIGDTRDVPLPLCYLCFLPMSTYFAVSVSPVAFQGCDISPESLGFSNKWHMMASFGIGWLFAQLLAYPVTFPVLLRLLHKVLWGCAIAASKRLTLAWVTGYLLVLGFMILQLWFFFGPRQSLGASSCRCLEYRGSSWVWYVMSWN
;
A
#
# COMPACT_ATOMS: atom_id res chain seq x y z
N MET A 1 6.85 12.19 19.87
CA MET A 1 7.73 11.03 20.08
C MET A 1 7.46 10.03 18.98
N LEU A 2 8.50 9.52 18.31
CA LEU A 2 8.37 8.40 17.38
C LEU A 2 8.70 7.12 18.16
N VAL A 3 7.71 6.24 18.30
CA VAL A 3 7.84 4.95 19.00
C VAL A 3 8.09 3.87 17.97
N LEU A 4 9.31 3.31 17.94
CA LEU A 4 9.61 2.13 17.15
C LEU A 4 9.09 0.91 17.90
N TRP A 5 7.95 0.39 17.47
CA TRP A 5 7.28 -0.70 18.17
C TRP A 5 7.83 -2.06 17.73
N ASP A 6 8.28 -2.85 18.70
CA ASP A 6 8.48 -4.29 18.60
C ASP A 6 7.56 -5.02 19.61
N ASP A 7 7.54 -6.34 19.52
CA ASP A 7 6.70 -7.22 20.35
C ASP A 7 7.00 -7.15 21.85
N THR A 8 8.15 -6.62 22.24
CA THR A 8 8.59 -6.45 23.63
C THR A 8 8.46 -5.01 24.14
N TYR A 9 7.97 -4.05 23.33
CA TYR A 9 7.95 -2.63 23.70
C TYR A 9 7.20 -2.37 25.01
N PHE A 10 5.96 -2.87 25.11
CA PHE A 10 5.14 -2.69 26.32
C PHE A 10 5.62 -3.55 27.50
N GLU A 11 6.46 -4.55 27.25
CA GLU A 11 7.08 -5.34 28.32
C GLU A 11 8.25 -4.62 28.97
N ARG A 12 8.78 -3.53 28.40
CA ARG A 12 9.96 -2.83 28.92
C ARG A 12 9.55 -1.64 29.79
N LEU A 13 9.79 -1.74 31.10
CA LEU A 13 9.38 -0.72 32.07
C LEU A 13 9.97 0.67 31.74
N TRP A 14 11.24 0.73 31.33
CA TRP A 14 11.89 1.98 30.91
C TRP A 14 11.23 2.62 29.68
N CYS A 15 10.84 1.83 28.67
CA CYS A 15 10.11 2.34 27.51
C CYS A 15 8.75 2.92 27.91
N ASN A 16 8.04 2.27 28.84
CA ASN A 16 6.78 2.77 29.37
C ASN A 16 6.96 4.08 30.17
N MET A 17 8.08 4.25 30.88
CA MET A 17 8.41 5.50 31.57
C MET A 17 8.69 6.64 30.60
N GLU A 18 9.44 6.40 29.51
CA GLU A 18 9.65 7.40 28.45
C GLU A 18 8.32 7.82 27.82
N MET A 19 7.45 6.84 27.56
CA MET A 19 6.11 7.05 27.03
C MET A 19 5.25 7.91 27.97
N ALA A 20 5.25 7.60 29.28
CA ALA A 20 4.55 8.36 30.32
C ALA A 20 5.05 9.80 30.42
N THR A 21 6.38 9.96 30.44
CA THR A 21 7.06 11.26 30.47
C THR A 21 6.63 12.10 29.28
N PHE A 22 6.71 11.55 28.06
CA PHE A 22 6.32 12.27 26.86
C PHE A 22 4.83 12.62 26.85
N ALA A 23 3.96 11.71 27.27
CA ALA A 23 2.51 11.94 27.34
C ALA A 23 2.17 13.13 28.26
N LYS A 24 2.85 13.26 29.40
CA LYS A 24 2.65 14.39 30.32
C LYS A 24 3.00 15.73 29.67
N TYR A 25 4.11 15.81 28.95
CA TYR A 25 4.58 17.09 28.40
C TYR A 25 3.97 17.45 27.05
N SER A 26 3.49 16.47 26.28
CA SER A 26 2.94 16.75 24.96
C SER A 26 1.47 17.18 24.98
N GLY A 27 0.75 16.89 26.05
CA GLY A 27 -0.66 17.26 26.25
C GLY A 27 -1.66 16.60 25.29
N SER A 28 -1.20 15.78 24.34
CA SER A 28 -2.07 15.11 23.36
C SER A 28 -1.49 13.77 22.91
N PRO A 29 -2.30 12.69 22.87
CA PRO A 29 -1.89 11.39 22.31
C PRO A 29 -1.38 11.48 20.87
N GLN A 30 -1.90 12.40 20.05
CA GLN A 30 -1.58 12.54 18.62
C GLN A 30 -0.12 12.91 18.33
N SER A 31 0.56 13.49 19.33
CA SER A 31 1.98 13.82 19.25
C SER A 31 2.90 12.58 19.36
N MET A 32 2.34 11.44 19.76
CA MET A 32 3.02 10.15 19.83
C MET A 32 2.65 9.32 18.60
N LYS A 33 3.66 8.97 17.81
CA LYS A 33 3.49 8.20 16.57
C LYS A 33 4.14 6.84 16.73
N PHE A 34 3.34 5.79 16.65
CA PHE A 34 3.83 4.41 16.64
C PHE A 34 4.20 4.02 15.21
N LEU A 35 5.42 3.52 15.03
CA LEU A 35 5.92 3.03 13.76
C LEU A 35 6.30 1.56 13.91
N PRO A 36 5.52 0.62 13.36
CA PRO A 36 5.81 -0.79 13.45
C PRO A 36 6.95 -1.15 12.50
N LEU A 37 7.86 -2.02 12.93
CA LEU A 37 9.08 -2.34 12.19
C LEU A 37 8.85 -3.03 10.82
N TRP A 38 7.68 -3.64 10.59
CA TRP A 38 7.35 -4.22 9.29
C TRP A 38 7.17 -3.15 8.20
N LEU A 39 6.75 -1.94 8.57
CA LEU A 39 6.33 -0.91 7.61
C LEU A 39 7.50 -0.34 6.79
N PRO A 40 8.62 0.10 7.40
CA PRO A 40 9.76 0.60 6.64
C PRO A 40 10.36 -0.46 5.71
N SER A 41 10.56 -1.69 6.21
CA SER A 41 11.11 -2.80 5.42
C SER A 41 10.23 -3.14 4.23
N TRP A 42 8.91 -3.15 4.40
CA TRP A 42 7.95 -3.34 3.32
C TRP A 42 8.00 -2.20 2.29
N LEU A 43 7.91 -0.95 2.75
CA LEU A 43 7.83 0.21 1.87
C LEU A 43 9.10 0.34 1.02
N LEU A 44 10.27 0.28 1.66
CA LEU A 44 11.55 0.43 0.98
C LEU A 44 11.84 -0.73 0.02
N SER A 45 11.52 -1.97 0.40
CA SER A 45 11.68 -3.11 -0.51
C SER A 45 10.71 -3.05 -1.69
N SER A 46 9.48 -2.59 -1.47
CA SER A 46 8.49 -2.41 -2.54
C SER A 46 8.95 -1.34 -3.53
N ILE A 47 9.38 -0.17 -3.06
CA ILE A 47 9.91 0.92 -3.91
C ILE A 47 11.15 0.46 -4.70
N LEU A 48 12.08 -0.24 -4.03
CA LEU A 48 13.28 -0.75 -4.69
C LEU A 48 12.95 -1.74 -5.79
N LEU A 49 12.05 -2.69 -5.52
CA LEU A 49 11.64 -3.69 -6.51
C LEU A 49 10.81 -3.08 -7.64
N ASP A 50 10.01 -2.05 -7.35
CA ASP A 50 9.29 -1.25 -8.37
C ASP A 50 10.29 -0.54 -9.30
N LEU A 51 11.32 0.10 -8.75
CA LEU A 51 12.43 0.69 -9.52
C LEU A 51 13.15 -0.35 -10.39
N LEU A 52 13.45 -1.53 -9.84
CA LEU A 52 14.08 -2.61 -10.60
C LEU A 52 13.16 -3.11 -11.71
N GLY A 53 11.86 -3.20 -11.46
CA GLY A 53 10.84 -3.53 -12.45
C GLY A 53 10.81 -2.53 -13.61
N VAL A 54 10.79 -1.23 -13.30
CA VAL A 54 10.89 -0.15 -14.32
C VAL A 54 12.14 -0.31 -15.19
N ASN A 55 13.31 -0.54 -14.58
CA ASN A 55 14.56 -0.72 -15.33
C ASN A 55 14.53 -1.98 -16.19
N PHE A 56 13.96 -3.07 -15.68
CA PHE A 56 13.82 -4.30 -16.44
C PHE A 56 12.88 -4.12 -17.64
N LEU A 57 11.74 -3.45 -17.47
CA LEU A 57 10.81 -3.13 -18.56
C LEU A 57 11.50 -2.30 -19.63
N ARG A 58 12.22 -1.26 -19.24
CA ARG A 58 13.00 -0.45 -20.17
C ARG A 58 14.01 -1.28 -20.96
N CYS A 59 14.77 -2.16 -20.29
CA CYS A 59 15.71 -3.05 -20.97
C CYS A 59 15.00 -4.03 -21.93
N MET A 60 13.79 -4.47 -21.59
CA MET A 60 12.97 -5.31 -22.46
C MET A 60 12.48 -4.55 -23.70
N GLU A 61 12.01 -3.31 -23.54
CA GLU A 61 11.56 -2.45 -24.64
C GLU A 61 12.68 -2.12 -25.62
N GLU A 62 13.90 -1.89 -25.12
CA GLU A 62 15.08 -1.66 -25.96
C GLU A 62 15.59 -2.95 -26.64
N SER A 63 15.06 -4.13 -26.30
CA SER A 63 15.53 -5.40 -26.83
C SER A 63 14.92 -5.73 -28.20
N PRO A 64 15.70 -5.85 -29.29
CA PRO A 64 15.19 -6.21 -30.61
C PRO A 64 14.63 -7.65 -30.65
N GLY A 65 14.98 -8.49 -29.66
CA GLY A 65 14.45 -9.84 -29.56
C GLY A 65 12.98 -9.91 -29.15
N LEU A 66 12.48 -8.89 -28.42
CA LEU A 66 11.13 -8.90 -27.85
C LEU A 66 10.05 -8.88 -28.93
N GLU A 67 10.20 -8.01 -29.94
CA GLU A 67 9.26 -7.92 -31.06
C GLU A 67 9.15 -9.27 -31.81
N GLY A 68 10.29 -9.95 -31.98
CA GLY A 68 10.34 -11.28 -32.59
C GLY A 68 9.61 -12.35 -31.76
N VAL A 69 9.69 -12.27 -30.42
CA VAL A 69 8.95 -13.16 -29.52
C VAL A 69 7.46 -12.87 -29.56
N ILE A 70 7.05 -11.60 -29.49
CA ILE A 70 5.64 -11.18 -29.57
C ILE A 70 5.00 -11.70 -30.86
N LYS A 71 5.63 -11.47 -32.02
CA LYS A 71 5.14 -11.95 -33.32
C LYS A 71 5.00 -13.49 -33.36
N LYS A 72 5.92 -14.23 -32.72
CA LYS A 72 5.83 -15.70 -32.64
C LYS A 72 4.68 -16.15 -31.76
N CYS A 73 4.48 -15.49 -30.61
CA CYS A 73 3.39 -15.81 -29.68
C CYS A 73 2.02 -15.50 -30.28
N ILE A 74 1.87 -14.37 -30.98
CA ILE A 74 0.63 -14.03 -31.70
C ILE A 74 0.31 -15.10 -32.76
N LYS A 75 1.29 -15.47 -33.60
CA LYS A 75 1.11 -16.56 -34.59
C LYS A 75 0.72 -17.89 -33.96
N LEU A 76 1.28 -18.21 -32.79
CA LEU A 76 0.89 -19.40 -32.04
C LEU A 76 -0.55 -19.30 -31.54
N GLY A 77 -0.97 -18.11 -31.08
CA GLY A 77 -2.35 -17.80 -30.73
C GLY A 77 -3.31 -18.02 -31.90
N ASP A 78 -2.98 -17.50 -33.08
CA ASP A 78 -3.77 -17.67 -34.31
C ASP A 78 -3.97 -19.15 -34.66
N VAL A 79 -2.93 -19.98 -34.49
CA VAL A 79 -2.99 -21.42 -34.74
C VAL A 79 -3.86 -22.15 -33.72
N LEU A 80 -3.82 -21.74 -32.44
CA LEU A 80 -4.54 -22.41 -31.35
C LEU A 80 -6.01 -21.99 -31.25
N PHE A 81 -6.32 -20.72 -31.50
CA PHE A 81 -7.63 -20.13 -31.25
C PHE A 81 -8.35 -19.66 -32.53
N GLY A 82 -7.70 -19.76 -33.68
CA GLY A 82 -8.19 -19.28 -34.96
C GLY A 82 -7.64 -17.89 -35.29
N ALA A 83 -7.39 -17.65 -36.58
CA ALA A 83 -6.88 -16.38 -37.08
C ALA A 83 -8.02 -15.37 -37.25
N SER A 84 -8.47 -14.80 -36.13
CA SER A 84 -9.42 -13.67 -36.11
C SER A 84 -8.72 -12.40 -35.63
N GLU A 85 -9.21 -11.24 -36.05
CA GLU A 85 -8.66 -9.93 -35.64
C GLU A 85 -8.73 -9.76 -34.12
N GLU A 86 -9.79 -10.27 -33.49
CA GLU A 86 -9.98 -10.18 -32.04
C GLU A 86 -8.98 -11.03 -31.26
N VAL A 87 -8.65 -12.22 -31.77
CA VAL A 87 -7.62 -13.08 -31.17
C VAL A 87 -6.26 -12.39 -31.27
N HIS A 88 -5.96 -11.79 -32.43
CA HIS A 88 -4.73 -11.05 -32.66
C HIS A 88 -4.58 -9.89 -31.68
N ASP A 89 -5.61 -9.04 -31.57
CA ASP A 89 -5.64 -7.88 -30.68
C ASP A 89 -5.53 -8.29 -29.21
N PHE A 90 -6.21 -9.37 -28.81
CA PHE A 90 -6.11 -9.91 -27.47
C PHE A 90 -4.68 -10.34 -27.13
N PHE A 91 -4.03 -11.14 -27.99
CA PHE A 91 -2.67 -11.59 -27.74
C PHE A 91 -1.67 -10.44 -27.76
N HIS A 92 -1.85 -9.46 -28.66
CA HIS A 92 -1.03 -8.27 -28.69
C HIS A 92 -1.14 -7.50 -27.36
N ALA A 93 -2.35 -7.12 -26.96
CA ALA A 93 -2.59 -6.39 -25.71
C ALA A 93 -2.13 -7.18 -24.48
N PHE A 94 -2.38 -8.49 -24.45
CA PHE A 94 -1.92 -9.34 -23.34
C PHE A 94 -0.40 -9.37 -23.25
N LEU A 95 0.31 -9.62 -24.37
CA LEU A 95 1.77 -9.71 -24.39
C LEU A 95 2.45 -8.36 -24.15
N GLU A 96 1.79 -7.26 -24.45
CA GLU A 96 2.25 -5.92 -24.13
C GLU A 96 2.16 -5.65 -22.61
N VAL A 97 1.06 -6.06 -21.96
CA VAL A 97 0.88 -5.86 -20.51
C VAL A 97 1.59 -6.94 -19.67
N PHE A 98 1.81 -8.14 -20.21
CA PHE A 98 2.37 -9.28 -19.49
C PHE A 98 3.74 -9.01 -18.82
N PRO A 99 4.73 -8.37 -19.46
CA PRO A 99 6.00 -8.02 -18.83
C PRO A 99 5.83 -7.23 -17.53
N TYR A 100 4.87 -6.31 -17.48
CA TYR A 100 4.59 -5.51 -16.29
C TYR A 100 4.20 -6.42 -15.12
N PHE A 101 3.34 -7.42 -15.33
CA PHE A 101 3.00 -8.39 -14.29
C PHE A 101 4.20 -9.18 -13.80
N VAL A 102 5.05 -9.65 -14.72
CA VAL A 102 6.25 -10.43 -14.38
C VAL A 102 7.19 -9.62 -13.49
N CYS A 103 7.33 -8.31 -13.77
CA CYS A 103 8.15 -7.39 -12.97
C CYS A 103 7.67 -7.22 -11.53
N TYR A 104 6.37 -7.42 -11.28
CA TYR A 104 5.79 -7.31 -9.95
C TYR A 104 5.79 -8.63 -9.16
N LEU A 105 6.08 -9.78 -9.78
CA LEU A 105 6.18 -11.05 -9.07
C LEU A 105 7.19 -10.99 -7.90
N PRO A 106 8.38 -10.39 -8.06
CA PRO A 106 9.33 -10.24 -6.95
C PRO A 106 8.78 -9.40 -5.78
N VAL A 107 7.92 -8.40 -6.04
CA VAL A 107 7.30 -7.54 -5.00
C VAL A 107 6.32 -8.32 -4.12
N ALA A 108 5.70 -9.37 -4.66
CA ALA A 108 4.70 -10.15 -3.94
C ALA A 108 5.29 -10.83 -2.69
N LEU A 109 6.52 -11.37 -2.78
CA LEU A 109 7.15 -12.09 -1.68
C LEU A 109 7.40 -11.21 -0.43
N PRO A 110 8.16 -10.10 -0.49
CA PRO A 110 8.37 -9.24 0.67
C PRO A 110 7.06 -8.62 1.15
N THR A 111 6.12 -8.32 0.25
CA THR A 111 4.79 -7.82 0.63
C THR A 111 4.03 -8.83 1.50
N ILE A 112 4.02 -10.10 1.12
CA ILE A 112 3.32 -11.14 1.88
C ILE A 112 3.99 -11.39 3.23
N LEU A 113 5.32 -11.45 3.28
CA LEU A 113 6.06 -11.60 4.53
C LEU A 113 5.77 -10.43 5.47
N SER A 114 5.85 -9.20 4.96
CA SER A 114 5.56 -8.01 5.74
C SER A 114 4.10 -7.90 6.17
N PHE A 115 3.14 -8.28 5.32
CA PHE A 115 1.73 -8.28 5.68
C PHE A 115 1.38 -9.37 6.69
N ARG A 116 2.04 -10.52 6.65
CA ARG A 116 1.94 -11.52 7.71
C ARG A 116 2.44 -10.94 9.03
N ASN A 117 3.61 -10.30 9.02
CA ASN A 117 4.17 -9.64 10.20
C ASN A 117 3.27 -8.49 10.69
N LYS A 118 2.66 -7.73 9.78
CA LYS A 118 1.65 -6.72 10.10
C LYS A 118 0.46 -7.33 10.83
N ILE A 119 -0.16 -8.37 10.26
CA ILE A 119 -1.36 -8.98 10.84
C ILE A 119 -1.05 -9.50 12.24
N GLN A 120 0.06 -10.21 12.42
CA GLN A 120 0.45 -10.79 13.69
C GLN A 120 0.89 -9.73 14.71
N GLY A 121 1.83 -8.87 14.32
CA GLY A 121 2.39 -7.84 15.20
C GLY A 121 1.37 -6.77 15.56
N HIS A 122 0.56 -6.30 14.62
CA HIS A 122 -0.45 -5.27 14.91
C HIS A 122 -1.55 -5.82 15.82
N ARG A 123 -1.95 -7.09 15.64
CA ARG A 123 -2.87 -7.75 16.57
C ARG A 123 -2.28 -7.80 17.99
N LEU A 124 -1.03 -8.28 18.11
CA LEU A 124 -0.33 -8.34 19.39
C LEU A 124 -0.23 -6.96 20.04
N MET A 125 0.16 -5.93 19.29
CA MET A 125 0.22 -4.55 19.77
C MET A 125 -1.12 -4.09 20.35
N LEU A 126 -2.22 -4.29 19.62
CA LEU A 126 -3.55 -3.86 20.06
C LEU A 126 -4.06 -4.67 21.26
N GLU A 127 -3.72 -5.96 21.35
CA GLU A 127 -4.02 -6.81 22.50
C GLU A 127 -3.21 -6.36 23.73
N GLN A 128 -1.89 -6.16 23.59
CA GLN A 128 -1.01 -5.66 24.64
C GLN A 128 -1.47 -4.30 25.16
N MET A 129 -1.89 -3.38 24.28
CA MET A 129 -2.44 -2.09 24.70
C MET A 129 -3.77 -2.26 25.43
N ALA A 130 -4.65 -3.14 24.97
CA ALA A 130 -5.96 -3.35 25.59
C ALA A 130 -5.89 -3.98 26.98
N SER A 131 -4.93 -4.89 27.20
CA SER A 131 -4.67 -5.52 28.51
C SER A 131 -3.43 -4.94 29.20
N PHE A 132 -3.06 -3.70 28.86
CA PHE A 132 -1.83 -3.10 29.36
C PHE A 132 -1.91 -2.87 30.87
N ASP A 133 -0.89 -3.32 31.59
CA ASP A 133 -0.69 -2.98 32.98
C ASP A 133 0.81 -2.80 33.22
N LEU A 134 1.21 -1.60 33.63
CA LEU A 134 2.60 -1.23 33.90
C LEU A 134 3.27 -2.20 34.88
N ARG A 135 2.51 -2.74 35.86
CA ARG A 135 3.03 -3.63 36.91
C ARG A 135 3.56 -4.94 36.34
N ASN A 136 3.03 -5.36 35.19
CA ASN A 136 3.47 -6.57 34.48
C ASN A 136 4.70 -6.33 33.59
N ALA A 137 5.15 -5.08 33.42
CA ALA A 137 6.34 -4.78 32.65
C ALA A 137 7.61 -5.26 33.38
N LYS A 138 8.57 -5.78 32.61
CA LYS A 138 9.89 -6.23 33.06
C LYS A 138 10.82 -5.04 33.22
N CYS A 139 11.62 -5.04 34.28
CA CYS A 139 12.69 -4.07 34.43
C CYS A 139 14.04 -4.72 34.13
N SER A 140 14.92 -4.01 33.42
CA SER A 140 16.29 -4.51 33.16
C SER A 140 17.08 -4.70 34.45
N VAL A 141 16.83 -3.83 35.44
CA VAL A 141 17.39 -3.89 36.79
C VAL A 141 16.23 -3.77 37.77
N GLU A 142 15.78 -4.88 38.34
CA GLU A 142 14.58 -4.91 39.20
C GLU A 142 14.65 -4.00 40.44
N ALA A 143 15.86 -3.63 40.89
CA ALA A 143 16.05 -2.64 41.95
C ALA A 143 15.55 -1.23 41.55
N ASP A 144 15.48 -0.91 40.26
CA ASP A 144 15.02 0.38 39.75
C ASP A 144 13.50 0.45 39.61
N ARG A 145 12.78 -0.68 39.67
CA ARG A 145 11.32 -0.73 39.49
C ARG A 145 10.57 0.28 40.37
N PRO A 146 10.83 0.39 41.69
CA PRO A 146 10.11 1.32 42.55
C PRO A 146 10.28 2.78 42.08
N LEU A 147 11.50 3.14 41.66
CA LEU A 147 11.85 4.49 41.19
C LEU A 147 11.16 4.79 39.86
N VAL A 148 11.18 3.84 38.92
CA VAL A 148 10.56 4.03 37.60
C VAL A 148 9.04 4.13 37.72
N GLU A 149 8.41 3.28 38.54
CA GLU A 149 6.98 3.36 38.81
C GLU A 149 6.59 4.66 39.53
N GLU A 150 7.41 5.11 40.48
CA GLU A 150 7.20 6.40 41.16
C GLU A 150 7.27 7.55 40.16
N GLN A 151 8.23 7.54 39.23
CA GLN A 151 8.34 8.53 38.18
C GLN A 151 7.11 8.54 37.26
N VAL A 152 6.62 7.37 36.84
CA VAL A 152 5.37 7.27 36.06
C VAL A 152 4.18 7.79 36.86
N ALA A 153 4.08 7.43 38.14
CA ALA A 153 3.00 7.91 39.01
C ALA A 153 3.04 9.43 39.16
N LEU A 154 4.20 10.05 39.36
CA LEU A 154 4.37 11.50 39.42
C LEU A 154 3.83 12.21 38.18
N HIS A 155 4.02 11.63 36.99
CA HIS A 155 3.51 12.18 35.74
C HIS A 155 1.98 12.12 35.60
N PHE A 156 1.30 11.21 36.30
CA PHE A 156 -0.16 11.00 36.22
C PHE A 156 -0.91 11.33 37.53
N LYS A 157 -0.22 11.95 38.49
CA LYS A 157 -0.89 12.62 39.62
C LYS A 157 -1.77 13.75 39.07
N PRO A 158 -2.97 13.95 39.65
CA PRO A 158 -3.81 15.05 39.23
C PRO A 158 -3.06 16.34 39.59
N GLU A 159 -3.05 17.33 38.68
CA GLU A 159 -2.64 18.67 39.07
C GLU A 159 -3.66 19.13 40.10
N ILE A 160 -3.24 19.14 41.37
CA ILE A 160 -4.01 19.78 42.42
C ILE A 160 -3.89 21.25 42.07
N ASP A 161 -4.95 21.82 41.48
CA ASP A 161 -5.09 23.27 41.40
C ASP A 161 -4.98 23.78 42.84
N THR A 162 -3.86 24.42 43.16
CA THR A 162 -3.54 24.93 44.49
C THR A 162 -4.42 26.15 44.77
N GLU A 163 -5.73 25.97 44.88
CA GLU A 163 -6.62 26.92 45.51
C GLU A 163 -7.23 26.28 46.76
N VAL A 164 -6.91 26.92 47.90
CA VAL A 164 -7.50 26.76 49.24
C VAL A 164 -6.87 25.69 50.14
N ILE A 165 -5.73 26.05 50.74
CA ILE A 165 -5.24 25.48 52.00
C ILE A 165 -6.19 25.92 53.13
N VAL A 166 -6.98 25.00 53.69
CA VAL A 166 -7.55 25.18 55.05
C VAL A 166 -6.73 24.35 56.02
N ALA A 167 -5.94 25.04 56.84
CA ALA A 167 -5.08 24.46 57.85
C ALA A 167 -5.90 23.93 59.05
N GLY A 168 -5.61 22.71 59.49
CA GLY A 168 -5.82 22.30 60.88
C GLY A 168 -6.45 20.94 61.10
N ALA A 169 -5.63 19.88 61.12
CA ALA A 169 -5.89 18.71 61.98
C ALA A 169 -4.60 17.89 62.12
N SER A 170 -3.99 17.96 63.29
CA SER A 170 -2.88 17.11 63.72
C SER A 170 -3.44 15.77 64.26
N GLY A 171 -3.34 14.73 63.45
CA GLY A 171 -3.64 13.33 63.80
C GLY A 171 -2.54 12.39 63.28
N PRO A 172 -2.42 11.16 63.82
CA PRO A 172 -1.27 10.27 63.61
C PRO A 172 -1.16 9.78 62.17
N ASP A 173 0.07 9.81 61.61
CA ASP A 173 0.47 9.60 60.19
C ASP A 173 -0.52 8.85 59.29
N PRO A 174 -1.49 9.57 58.68
CA PRO A 174 -2.30 9.09 57.56
C PRO A 174 -1.52 9.12 56.24
N GLU A 175 -0.37 9.81 56.22
CA GLU A 175 0.37 10.17 55.01
C GLU A 175 0.86 8.97 54.20
N ALA A 176 1.33 7.90 54.85
CA ALA A 176 1.88 6.75 54.12
C ALA A 176 0.80 5.94 53.39
N VAL A 177 -0.37 5.75 54.01
CA VAL A 177 -1.49 4.99 53.42
C VAL A 177 -2.17 5.81 52.32
N GLU A 178 -2.30 7.13 52.49
CA GLU A 178 -2.81 8.01 51.44
C GLU A 178 -1.84 8.13 50.25
N ALA A 179 -0.53 8.17 50.50
CA ALA A 179 0.48 8.24 49.45
C ALA A 179 0.52 6.98 48.58
N GLU A 180 0.41 5.79 49.18
CA GLU A 180 0.41 4.52 48.44
C GLU A 180 -0.87 4.36 47.62
N SER A 181 -2.03 4.67 48.20
CA SER A 181 -3.30 4.74 47.46
C SER A 181 -3.25 5.76 46.31
N SER A 182 -2.59 6.90 46.53
CA SER A 182 -2.37 7.91 45.48
C SER A 182 -1.43 7.41 44.38
N LYS A 183 -0.39 6.64 44.69
CA LYS A 183 0.51 6.04 43.68
C LYS A 183 -0.26 5.06 42.82
N GLU A 184 -1.01 4.14 43.43
CA GLU A 184 -1.79 3.14 42.71
C GLU A 184 -2.81 3.78 41.78
N ALA A 185 -3.53 4.81 42.26
CA ALA A 185 -4.48 5.55 41.43
C ALA A 185 -3.82 6.26 40.24
N ALA A 186 -2.62 6.81 40.42
CA ALA A 186 -1.88 7.45 39.33
C ALA A 186 -1.40 6.43 38.29
N LEU A 187 -0.91 5.27 38.71
CA LEU A 187 -0.56 4.18 37.81
C LEU A 187 -1.79 3.66 37.02
N GLU A 188 -2.94 3.57 37.68
CA GLU A 188 -4.18 3.16 37.02
C GLU A 188 -4.64 4.17 35.94
N ARG A 189 -4.42 5.47 36.16
CA ARG A 189 -4.65 6.49 35.13
C ARG A 189 -3.72 6.33 33.94
N PHE A 190 -2.45 5.98 34.17
CA PHE A 190 -1.53 5.69 33.08
C PHE A 190 -1.96 4.45 32.29
N ASN A 191 -2.34 3.37 32.99
CA ASN A 191 -2.88 2.16 32.37
C ASN A 191 -4.11 2.49 31.50
N SER A 192 -5.07 3.24 32.06
CA SER A 192 -6.27 3.72 31.35
C SER A 192 -5.93 4.59 30.13
N TYR A 193 -4.91 5.44 30.22
CA TYR A 193 -4.42 6.26 29.11
C TYR A 193 -3.90 5.40 27.95
N VAL A 194 -3.10 4.36 28.25
CA VAL A 194 -2.56 3.44 27.24
C VAL A 194 -3.68 2.61 26.60
N GLN A 195 -4.58 2.07 27.41
CA GLN A 195 -5.68 1.21 26.98
C GLN A 195 -6.73 1.94 26.14
N GLY A 196 -6.97 3.23 26.42
CA GLY A 196 -7.99 4.04 25.75
C GLY A 196 -7.39 5.05 24.76
N PRO A 197 -7.11 6.29 25.20
CA PRO A 197 -6.67 7.39 24.33
C PRO A 197 -5.50 7.05 23.40
N LEU A 198 -4.46 6.41 23.92
CA LEU A 198 -3.28 6.08 23.11
C LEU A 198 -3.58 5.00 22.07
N ARG A 199 -4.31 3.95 22.47
CA ARG A 199 -4.74 2.87 21.58
C ARG A 199 -5.64 3.39 20.45
N ALA A 200 -6.56 4.29 20.76
CA ALA A 200 -7.39 4.96 19.75
C ALA A 200 -6.53 5.74 18.75
N ASN A 201 -5.56 6.52 19.23
CA ASN A 201 -4.64 7.24 18.35
C ASN A 201 -3.80 6.31 17.46
N VAL A 202 -3.36 5.15 17.98
CA VAL A 202 -2.65 4.13 17.17
C VAL A 202 -3.54 3.59 16.05
N LEU A 203 -4.80 3.28 16.35
CA LEU A 203 -5.78 2.85 15.36
C LEU A 203 -6.04 3.92 14.29
N ASP A 204 -6.15 5.19 14.67
CA ASP A 204 -6.34 6.30 13.73
C ASP A 204 -5.12 6.51 12.82
N CYS A 205 -3.90 6.37 13.36
CA CYS A 205 -2.67 6.61 12.61
C CYS A 205 -2.28 5.47 11.67
N ILE A 206 -2.41 4.22 12.12
CA ILE A 206 -1.86 3.04 11.43
C ILE A 206 -2.97 2.18 10.80
N GLY A 207 -4.22 2.37 11.23
CA GLY A 207 -5.38 1.56 10.85
C GLY A 207 -5.50 0.29 11.68
N ASP A 208 -6.53 -0.52 11.40
CA ASP A 208 -6.62 -1.87 11.96
C ASP A 208 -5.60 -2.82 11.28
N THR A 209 -5.50 -4.04 11.79
CA THR A 209 -4.81 -5.19 11.21
C THR A 209 -5.08 -5.40 9.71
N ARG A 210 -6.23 -4.95 9.20
CA ARG A 210 -6.69 -5.14 7.81
C ARG A 210 -6.48 -3.92 6.90
N ASP A 211 -6.02 -2.81 7.47
CA ASP A 211 -5.94 -1.54 6.76
C ASP A 211 -4.51 -1.18 6.43
N VAL A 212 -4.27 -0.67 5.23
CA VAL A 212 -3.01 -0.03 4.85
C VAL A 212 -3.34 1.39 4.41
N PRO A 213 -2.66 2.42 4.95
CA PRO A 213 -2.89 3.79 4.53
C PRO A 213 -2.69 3.95 3.01
N LEU A 214 -3.71 4.48 2.34
CA LEU A 214 -3.72 4.69 0.89
C LEU A 214 -2.49 5.48 0.37
N PRO A 215 -2.02 6.55 1.05
CA PRO A 215 -0.84 7.29 0.59
C PRO A 215 0.43 6.44 0.54
N LEU A 216 0.57 5.45 1.44
CA LEU A 216 1.70 4.54 1.45
C LEU A 216 1.63 3.56 0.28
N CYS A 217 0.43 3.08 -0.07
CA CYS A 217 0.23 2.26 -1.26
C CYS A 217 0.64 3.01 -2.54
N TYR A 218 0.25 4.28 -2.68
CA TYR A 218 0.67 5.12 -3.80
C TYR A 218 2.19 5.31 -3.84
N LEU A 219 2.81 5.54 -2.68
CA LEU A 219 4.24 5.74 -2.58
C LEU A 219 5.03 4.51 -3.06
N CYS A 220 4.54 3.29 -2.78
CA CYS A 220 5.14 2.05 -3.27
C CYS A 220 5.17 1.94 -4.81
N PHE A 221 4.17 2.50 -5.50
CA PHE A 221 4.04 2.46 -6.97
C PHE A 221 4.51 3.75 -7.65
N LEU A 222 5.10 4.68 -6.90
CA LEU A 222 5.51 5.97 -7.45
C LEU A 222 6.50 5.83 -8.63
N PRO A 223 7.55 4.97 -8.57
CA PRO A 223 8.45 4.79 -9.71
C PRO A 223 7.76 4.30 -10.99
N MET A 224 6.89 3.30 -10.90
CA MET A 224 6.17 2.80 -12.06
C MET A 224 5.15 3.80 -12.57
N SER A 225 4.44 4.47 -11.66
CA SER A 225 3.50 5.54 -11.97
C SER A 225 4.15 6.66 -12.78
N THR A 226 5.34 7.11 -12.36
CA THR A 226 6.09 8.17 -13.06
C THR A 226 6.62 7.67 -14.39
N TYR A 227 7.12 6.44 -14.47
CA TYR A 227 7.51 5.82 -15.73
C TYR A 227 6.35 5.80 -16.73
N PHE A 228 5.20 5.26 -16.33
CA PHE A 228 4.02 5.24 -17.19
C PHE A 228 3.53 6.63 -17.59
N ALA A 229 3.64 7.63 -16.70
CA ALA A 229 3.27 9.00 -17.03
C ALA A 229 4.11 9.54 -18.20
N VAL A 230 5.39 9.15 -18.29
CA VAL A 230 6.23 9.51 -19.44
C VAL A 230 5.88 8.65 -20.67
N SER A 231 5.62 7.35 -20.50
CA SER A 231 5.27 6.44 -21.61
C SER A 231 3.91 6.75 -22.26
N VAL A 232 2.96 7.27 -21.49
CA VAL A 232 1.62 7.71 -21.96
C VAL A 232 1.71 8.91 -22.92
N SER A 233 2.86 9.57 -22.97
CA SER A 233 3.18 10.54 -24.02
C SER A 233 3.98 9.82 -25.12
N PRO A 234 3.33 9.25 -26.15
CA PRO A 234 4.03 8.64 -27.29
C PRO A 234 4.98 9.63 -27.99
N VAL A 235 4.77 10.94 -27.80
CA VAL A 235 5.65 12.02 -28.27
C VAL A 235 7.01 12.04 -27.54
N ALA A 236 7.10 11.46 -26.33
CA ALA A 236 8.30 11.54 -25.50
C ALA A 236 9.38 10.50 -25.83
N PHE A 237 9.03 9.35 -26.41
CA PHE A 237 9.97 8.21 -26.53
C PHE A 237 10.24 7.68 -27.94
N GLN A 238 9.31 7.79 -28.89
CA GLN A 238 9.45 7.14 -30.21
C GLN A 238 9.39 8.13 -31.37
N GLY A 239 10.12 9.25 -31.25
CA GLY A 239 10.09 10.31 -32.25
C GLY A 239 8.68 10.87 -32.48
N CYS A 240 8.53 11.87 -33.33
CA CYS A 240 7.21 12.35 -33.72
C CYS A 240 6.57 11.48 -34.83
N ASP A 241 7.14 10.31 -35.10
CA ASP A 241 7.02 9.62 -36.40
C ASP A 241 5.98 8.50 -36.40
N ILE A 242 5.54 8.02 -35.23
CA ILE A 242 4.44 7.05 -35.15
C ILE A 242 3.13 7.78 -35.42
N SER A 243 2.50 7.46 -36.55
CA SER A 243 1.19 7.99 -36.88
C SER A 243 0.15 7.33 -35.97
N PRO A 244 -0.80 8.08 -35.39
CA PRO A 244 -1.93 7.50 -34.64
C PRO A 244 -2.66 6.41 -35.42
N GLU A 245 -2.68 6.56 -36.75
CA GLU A 245 -3.33 5.65 -37.69
C GLU A 245 -2.68 4.25 -37.68
N SER A 246 -1.36 4.13 -37.50
CA SER A 246 -0.70 2.83 -37.41
C SER A 246 -1.08 2.04 -36.16
N LEU A 247 -1.62 2.72 -35.15
CA LEU A 247 -2.14 2.15 -33.91
C LEU A 247 -3.69 2.11 -33.90
N GLY A 248 -4.34 2.35 -35.04
CA GLY A 248 -5.80 2.32 -35.16
C GLY A 248 -6.53 3.54 -34.57
N PHE A 249 -5.81 4.63 -34.25
CA PHE A 249 -6.42 5.86 -33.77
C PHE A 249 -6.65 6.86 -34.91
N SER A 250 -7.79 7.55 -34.84
CA SER A 250 -8.19 8.55 -35.83
C SER A 250 -7.34 9.83 -35.80
N ASN A 251 -6.75 10.18 -34.65
CA ASN A 251 -5.87 11.34 -34.49
C ASN A 251 -5.05 11.25 -33.19
N LYS A 252 -4.05 12.13 -33.04
CA LYS A 252 -3.13 12.18 -31.88
C LYS A 252 -3.86 12.43 -30.56
N TRP A 253 -4.90 13.26 -30.57
CA TRP A 253 -5.67 13.58 -29.38
C TRP A 253 -6.44 12.37 -28.85
N HIS A 254 -7.05 11.59 -29.73
CA HIS A 254 -7.74 10.36 -29.36
C HIS A 254 -6.77 9.37 -28.71
N MET A 255 -5.59 9.16 -29.32
CA MET A 255 -4.54 8.30 -28.75
C MET A 255 -4.09 8.78 -27.36
N MET A 256 -3.73 10.06 -27.22
CA MET A 256 -3.31 10.64 -25.93
C MET A 256 -4.42 10.56 -24.87
N ALA A 257 -5.67 10.83 -25.24
CA ALA A 257 -6.80 10.73 -24.34
C ALA A 257 -7.01 9.28 -23.88
N SER A 258 -6.95 8.31 -24.79
CA SER A 258 -7.07 6.88 -24.44
C SER A 258 -5.99 6.42 -23.47
N PHE A 259 -4.72 6.72 -23.75
CA PHE A 259 -3.62 6.38 -22.83
C PHE A 259 -3.70 7.14 -21.51
N GLY A 260 -4.04 8.44 -21.53
CA GLY A 260 -4.22 9.25 -20.33
C GLY A 260 -5.35 8.74 -19.43
N ILE A 261 -6.47 8.30 -20.02
CA ILE A 261 -7.58 7.68 -19.30
C ILE A 261 -7.16 6.33 -18.72
N GLY A 262 -6.46 5.49 -19.49
CA GLY A 262 -5.94 4.20 -19.02
C GLY A 262 -4.98 4.36 -17.84
N TRP A 263 -4.05 5.31 -17.93
CA TRP A 263 -3.15 5.67 -16.85
C TRP A 263 -3.92 6.17 -15.62
N LEU A 264 -4.87 7.08 -15.79
CA LEU A 264 -5.69 7.57 -14.68
C LEU A 264 -6.44 6.43 -13.98
N PHE A 265 -6.99 5.46 -14.73
CA PHE A 265 -7.61 4.29 -14.13
C PHE A 265 -6.60 3.41 -13.38
N ALA A 266 -5.41 3.20 -13.92
CA ALA A 266 -4.35 2.47 -13.21
C ALA A 266 -4.00 3.18 -11.88
N GLN A 267 -3.88 4.51 -11.90
CA GLN A 267 -3.63 5.33 -10.71
C GLN A 267 -4.75 5.22 -9.69
N LEU A 268 -6.01 5.33 -10.11
CA LEU A 268 -7.14 5.40 -9.17
C LEU A 268 -7.63 4.03 -8.69
N LEU A 269 -7.49 2.99 -9.51
CA LEU A 269 -8.12 1.68 -9.27
C LEU A 269 -7.13 0.56 -9.04
N ALA A 270 -5.99 0.53 -9.73
CA ALA A 270 -5.07 -0.60 -9.64
C ALA A 270 -4.08 -0.43 -8.49
N TYR A 271 -3.23 0.59 -8.55
CA TYR A 271 -2.16 0.81 -7.57
C TYR A 271 -2.65 0.98 -6.12
N PRO A 272 -3.59 1.89 -5.80
CA PRO A 272 -4.06 2.09 -4.43
C PRO A 272 -4.73 0.85 -3.82
N VAL A 273 -5.38 0.03 -4.65
CA VAL A 273 -6.26 -1.06 -4.20
C VAL A 273 -5.50 -2.39 -4.11
N THR A 274 -4.40 -2.55 -4.85
CA THR A 274 -3.64 -3.81 -4.92
C THR A 274 -3.19 -4.29 -3.53
N PHE A 275 -2.53 -3.43 -2.76
CA PHE A 275 -2.03 -3.78 -1.42
C PHE A 275 -3.14 -4.01 -0.39
N PRO A 276 -4.18 -3.16 -0.27
CA PRO A 276 -5.33 -3.44 0.60
C PRO A 276 -6.06 -4.74 0.27
N VAL A 277 -6.27 -5.04 -1.02
CA VAL A 277 -6.91 -6.28 -1.45
C VAL A 277 -6.04 -7.48 -1.08
N LEU A 278 -4.73 -7.42 -1.36
CA LEU A 278 -3.80 -8.48 -1.01
C LEU A 278 -3.75 -8.71 0.51
N LEU A 279 -3.72 -7.65 1.33
CA LEU A 279 -3.76 -7.76 2.79
C LEU A 279 -5.06 -8.43 3.27
N ARG A 280 -6.21 -8.03 2.74
CA ARG A 280 -7.51 -8.61 3.09
C ARG A 280 -7.61 -10.07 2.69
N LEU A 281 -7.10 -10.43 1.50
CA LEU A 281 -7.03 -11.82 1.04
C LEU A 281 -6.11 -12.64 1.96
N LEU A 282 -4.91 -12.14 2.26
CA LEU A 282 -3.97 -12.81 3.14
C LEU A 282 -4.55 -13.00 4.54
N HIS A 283 -5.22 -11.99 5.09
CA HIS A 283 -5.91 -12.08 6.36
C HIS A 283 -6.98 -13.19 6.34
N LYS A 284 -7.84 -13.24 5.31
CA LYS A 284 -8.83 -14.31 5.16
C LYS A 284 -8.18 -15.69 5.06
N VAL A 285 -7.08 -15.81 4.31
CA VAL A 285 -6.34 -17.07 4.15
C VAL A 285 -5.71 -17.51 5.47
N LEU A 286 -5.05 -16.62 6.22
CA LEU A 286 -4.44 -16.97 7.50
C LEU A 286 -5.49 -17.41 8.54
N TRP A 287 -6.62 -16.73 8.58
CA TRP A 287 -7.73 -17.11 9.46
C TRP A 287 -8.42 -18.40 9.02
N GLY A 288 -8.64 -18.60 7.71
CA GLY A 288 -9.25 -19.81 7.19
C GLY A 288 -8.34 -21.04 7.27
N CYS A 289 -7.03 -20.87 7.11
CA CYS A 289 -6.05 -21.95 7.19
C CYS A 289 -5.71 -22.35 8.62
N ALA A 290 -5.94 -21.50 9.63
CA ALA A 290 -5.89 -21.92 11.03
C ALA A 290 -6.89 -23.06 11.34
N ILE A 291 -7.94 -23.20 10.52
CA ILE A 291 -8.96 -24.25 10.60
C ILE A 291 -8.65 -25.43 9.66
N ALA A 292 -7.82 -25.24 8.63
CA ALA A 292 -7.50 -26.27 7.63
C ALA A 292 -6.02 -26.20 7.20
N ALA A 293 -5.20 -27.02 7.85
CA ALA A 293 -3.73 -26.96 7.78
C ALA A 293 -3.13 -27.05 6.35
N SER A 294 -2.18 -26.14 6.12
CA SER A 294 -0.96 -26.25 5.31
C SER A 294 -1.06 -26.40 3.77
N LYS A 295 -1.94 -27.23 3.20
CA LYS A 295 -1.92 -27.48 1.72
C LYS A 295 -2.75 -26.51 0.88
N ARG A 296 -3.60 -25.67 1.48
CA ARG A 296 -4.48 -24.74 0.74
C ARG A 296 -3.86 -23.38 0.44
N LEU A 297 -2.68 -23.09 1.00
CA LEU A 297 -2.03 -21.78 0.88
C LEU A 297 -1.58 -21.51 -0.56
N THR A 298 -1.05 -22.53 -1.27
CA THR A 298 -0.65 -22.44 -2.68
C THR A 298 -1.85 -22.38 -3.62
N LEU A 299 -2.95 -23.09 -3.31
CA LEU A 299 -4.16 -23.04 -4.13
C LEU A 299 -4.87 -21.68 -4.00
N ALA A 300 -4.98 -21.13 -2.79
CA ALA A 300 -5.50 -19.79 -2.58
C ALA A 300 -4.63 -18.72 -3.25
N TRP A 301 -3.32 -18.94 -3.30
CA TRP A 301 -2.36 -18.13 -4.06
C TRP A 301 -2.69 -18.10 -5.55
N VAL A 302 -2.83 -19.28 -6.17
CA VAL A 302 -3.16 -19.40 -7.60
C VAL A 302 -4.54 -18.81 -7.87
N THR A 303 -5.55 -19.08 -7.04
CA THR A 303 -6.89 -18.54 -7.23
C THR A 303 -6.94 -17.02 -7.08
N GLY A 304 -6.24 -16.44 -6.10
CA GLY A 304 -6.16 -15.00 -5.91
C GLY A 304 -5.47 -14.32 -7.10
N TYR A 305 -4.38 -14.91 -7.60
CA TYR A 305 -3.69 -14.44 -8.80
C TYR A 305 -4.57 -14.54 -10.04
N LEU A 306 -5.24 -15.67 -10.25
CA LEU A 306 -6.15 -15.87 -11.39
C LEU A 306 -7.35 -14.93 -11.35
N LEU A 307 -7.83 -14.54 -10.16
CA LEU A 307 -8.90 -13.56 -10.02
C LEU A 307 -8.43 -12.14 -10.36
N VAL A 308 -7.22 -11.75 -9.92
CA VAL A 308 -6.64 -10.45 -10.30
C VAL A 308 -6.33 -10.43 -11.79
N LEU A 309 -5.74 -11.49 -12.34
CA LEU A 309 -5.49 -11.67 -13.77
C LEU A 309 -6.81 -11.61 -14.56
N GLY A 310 -7.83 -12.34 -14.10
CA GLY A 310 -9.16 -12.33 -14.71
C GLY A 310 -9.81 -10.94 -14.67
N PHE A 311 -9.67 -10.20 -13.58
CA PHE A 311 -10.18 -8.84 -13.46
C PHE A 311 -9.45 -7.87 -14.41
N MET A 312 -8.13 -7.98 -14.53
CA MET A 312 -7.37 -7.14 -15.48
C MET A 312 -7.64 -7.53 -16.94
N ILE A 313 -7.80 -8.82 -17.25
CA ILE A 313 -8.26 -9.29 -18.57
C ILE A 313 -9.65 -8.74 -18.87
N LEU A 314 -10.57 -8.74 -17.89
CA LEU A 314 -11.91 -8.19 -18.06
C LEU A 314 -11.88 -6.66 -18.29
N GLN A 315 -10.99 -5.94 -17.60
CA GLN A 315 -10.77 -4.52 -17.83
C GLN A 315 -10.22 -4.28 -19.24
N LEU A 316 -9.19 -5.01 -19.65
CA LEU A 316 -8.63 -4.93 -21.01
C LEU A 316 -9.69 -5.25 -22.08
N TRP A 317 -10.48 -6.29 -21.88
CA TRP A 317 -11.58 -6.63 -22.78
C TRP A 317 -12.70 -5.59 -22.79
N PHE A 318 -12.94 -4.86 -21.69
CA PHE A 318 -13.92 -3.78 -21.69
C PHE A 318 -13.43 -2.55 -22.46
N PHE A 319 -12.12 -2.26 -22.45
CA PHE A 319 -11.53 -1.11 -23.14
C PHE A 319 -11.19 -1.38 -24.61
N PHE A 320 -10.79 -2.62 -24.93
CA PHE A 320 -10.38 -3.06 -26.27
C PHE A 320 -11.33 -4.07 -26.90
N GLY A 321 -12.43 -4.41 -26.21
CA GLY A 321 -13.47 -5.28 -26.73
C GLY A 321 -14.12 -4.72 -28.00
N PRO A 322 -14.86 -5.56 -28.72
CA PRO A 322 -15.24 -5.33 -30.11
C PRO A 322 -15.86 -3.94 -30.27
N ARG A 323 -15.08 -3.02 -30.84
CA ARG A 323 -15.63 -1.78 -31.37
C ARG A 323 -16.48 -2.20 -32.56
N GLN A 324 -17.80 -2.10 -32.43
CA GLN A 324 -18.68 -2.20 -33.58
C GLN A 324 -18.14 -1.23 -34.63
N SER A 325 -17.69 -1.76 -35.76
CA SER A 325 -17.25 -1.00 -36.91
C SER A 325 -18.44 -0.22 -37.44
N LEU A 326 -18.67 0.97 -36.90
CA LEU A 326 -19.57 1.94 -37.48
C LEU A 326 -18.92 2.38 -38.80
N GLY A 327 -19.36 1.72 -39.87
CA GLY A 327 -19.35 2.14 -41.27
C GLY A 327 -18.15 2.96 -41.73
N ALA A 328 -17.33 2.35 -42.59
CA ALA A 328 -16.27 2.97 -43.38
C ALA A 328 -16.54 4.44 -43.76
N SER A 329 -15.96 5.36 -43.01
CA SER A 329 -15.84 6.75 -43.43
C SER A 329 -14.50 6.92 -44.15
N SER A 330 -14.59 7.16 -45.46
CA SER A 330 -13.48 7.52 -46.35
C SER A 330 -12.60 8.63 -45.74
N CYS A 331 -11.33 8.32 -45.49
CA CYS A 331 -10.31 9.31 -45.18
C CYS A 331 -9.95 10.08 -46.47
N ARG A 332 -10.09 11.42 -46.43
CA ARG A 332 -9.55 12.31 -47.46
C ARG A 332 -8.21 12.84 -46.96
N CYS A 333 -7.11 12.45 -47.61
CA CYS A 333 -5.81 13.04 -47.36
C CYS A 333 -5.65 14.33 -48.16
N LEU A 334 -5.16 15.39 -47.50
CA LEU A 334 -4.91 16.70 -48.08
C LEU A 334 -3.40 16.81 -48.33
N GLU A 335 -2.97 16.73 -49.59
CA GLU A 335 -1.56 16.90 -49.95
C GLU A 335 -1.34 18.32 -50.50
N TYR A 336 -0.42 19.07 -49.89
CA TYR A 336 -0.07 20.42 -50.34
C TYR A 336 1.01 20.36 -51.42
N ARG A 337 0.64 20.69 -52.67
CA ARG A 337 1.60 20.88 -53.77
C ARG A 337 1.65 22.34 -54.20
N GLY A 338 2.71 23.03 -53.77
CA GLY A 338 3.07 24.37 -54.24
C GLY A 338 2.12 25.47 -53.77
N SER A 339 1.08 25.76 -54.55
CA SER A 339 0.18 26.92 -54.36
C SER A 339 -1.31 26.58 -54.42
N SER A 340 -1.69 25.29 -54.42
CA SER A 340 -3.11 24.88 -54.45
C SER A 340 -3.33 23.55 -53.72
N TRP A 341 -4.45 23.47 -52.98
CA TRP A 341 -4.92 22.23 -52.36
C TRP A 341 -5.69 21.39 -53.40
N VAL A 342 -5.25 20.15 -53.62
CA VAL A 342 -5.93 19.20 -54.51
C VAL A 342 -6.48 18.05 -53.67
N TRP A 343 -7.77 17.77 -53.82
CA TRP A 343 -8.44 16.66 -53.15
C TRP A 343 -8.30 15.39 -53.98
N TYR A 344 -7.78 14.32 -53.39
CA TYR A 344 -7.84 12.98 -53.98
C TYR A 344 -8.82 12.12 -53.20
N VAL A 345 -9.64 11.36 -53.94
CA VAL A 345 -10.43 10.26 -53.40
C VAL A 345 -9.74 8.98 -53.85
N MET A 346 -9.02 8.32 -52.94
CA MET A 346 -8.51 6.98 -53.20
C MET A 346 -9.64 5.98 -52.98
N SER A 347 -10.12 5.35 -54.06
CA SER A 347 -10.87 4.09 -53.94
C SER A 347 -9.86 2.95 -53.93
N TRP A 348 -9.82 2.18 -52.84
CA TRP A 348 -9.15 0.89 -52.82
C TRP A 348 -10.06 -0.13 -53.52
N ASN A 349 -9.50 -0.87 -54.48
CA ASN A 349 -10.11 -2.05 -55.07
C ASN A 349 -9.43 -3.29 -54.49
#